data_AF-A0A9W2VP63-F1
#
_entry.id   AF-A0A9W2VP63-F1
#
_cell.length_a   1.000
_cell.length_b   1.000
_cell.length_c   1.000
_cell.angle_alpha   90.00
_cell.angle_beta   90.00
_cell.angle_gamma   90.00
#
_symmetry.space_group_name_H-M   'P 1'
#
loop_
_entity.id
_entity.type
_entity.pdbx_description
1 polymer ?
#
loop_
_entity_poly.entity_id
_entity_poly.type
_entity_poly.pdbx_seq_one_letter_code
_entity_poly.pdbx_strand_id
1 'polypeptide(L)'
;MGSQAQKLLSEACRVAVNYLASYELNVSDAYLTMSYYYDEETEAPLYLPFFEDQIEVKKEHAKQFITYLREHRSKICLPVIKRPDIDNWGTGIQAIESALQLENTLNKLLQDLMNLASQNSETDLLSFLKKFLAKQKRNINYLEYQRSYQKELDRLTEKEVTSEKPGEASGKEA
;
A
#
# COMPACT_ATOMS: atom_id res chain seq x y z
N MET A 1 -38.88 -14.24 -22.25
CA MET A 1 -37.91 -13.69 -21.26
C MET A 1 -36.53 -13.94 -21.82
N GLY A 2 -35.98 -12.96 -22.55
CA GLY A 2 -34.67 -13.12 -23.20
C GLY A 2 -33.60 -13.27 -22.14
N SER A 3 -32.88 -14.39 -22.15
CA SER A 3 -31.64 -14.55 -21.41
C SER A 3 -30.69 -13.45 -21.88
N GLN A 4 -30.51 -12.39 -21.08
CA GLN A 4 -29.36 -11.50 -21.28
C GLN A 4 -28.12 -12.38 -21.18
N ALA A 5 -27.49 -12.66 -22.32
CA ALA A 5 -26.17 -13.26 -22.33
C ALA A 5 -25.26 -12.29 -21.57
N GLN A 6 -24.91 -12.66 -20.34
CA GLN A 6 -24.06 -11.84 -19.50
C GLN A 6 -22.72 -11.65 -20.24
N LYS A 7 -22.40 -10.41 -20.62
CA LYS A 7 -21.19 -10.07 -21.36
C LYS A 7 -19.99 -10.53 -20.53
N LEU A 8 -19.21 -11.45 -21.08
CA LEU A 8 -17.97 -11.91 -20.45
C LEU A 8 -16.99 -10.75 -20.38
N LEU A 9 -16.24 -10.70 -19.29
CA LEU A 9 -15.14 -9.76 -19.12
C LEU A 9 -14.12 -9.96 -20.25
N SER A 10 -13.65 -8.88 -20.86
CA SER A 10 -12.56 -8.91 -21.83
C SER A 10 -11.34 -9.55 -21.20
N GLU A 11 -10.56 -10.25 -22.03
CA GLU A 11 -9.38 -10.97 -21.56
C GLU A 11 -8.40 -10.04 -20.85
N ALA A 12 -8.20 -8.83 -21.40
CA ALA A 12 -7.31 -7.84 -20.82
C ALA A 12 -7.79 -7.38 -19.42
N CYS A 13 -9.08 -7.03 -19.27
CA CYS A 13 -9.64 -6.69 -17.96
C CYS A 13 -9.57 -7.86 -16.99
N ARG A 14 -9.84 -9.08 -17.44
CA ARG A 14 -9.76 -10.29 -16.61
C ARG A 14 -8.36 -10.52 -16.07
N VAL A 15 -7.34 -10.40 -16.91
CA VAL A 15 -5.94 -10.53 -16.49
C VAL A 15 -5.59 -9.44 -15.48
N ALA A 16 -5.96 -8.19 -15.75
CA ALA A 16 -5.66 -7.06 -14.87
C ALA A 16 -6.39 -7.17 -13.51
N VAL A 17 -7.64 -7.63 -13.46
CA VAL A 17 -8.37 -7.87 -12.21
C VAL A 17 -7.69 -8.98 -11.38
N ASN A 18 -7.25 -10.07 -12.01
CA ASN A 18 -6.48 -11.12 -11.31
C ASN A 18 -5.15 -10.58 -10.77
N TYR A 19 -4.46 -9.75 -11.53
CA TYR A 19 -3.22 -9.12 -11.11
C TYR A 19 -3.45 -8.19 -9.91
N LEU A 20 -4.47 -7.34 -9.95
CA LEU A 20 -4.85 -6.47 -8.84
C LEU A 20 -5.19 -7.25 -7.57
N ALA A 21 -5.98 -8.32 -7.69
CA ALA A 21 -6.28 -9.18 -6.55
C ALA A 21 -5.01 -9.75 -5.91
N SER A 22 -4.04 -10.19 -6.71
CA SER A 22 -2.75 -10.66 -6.20
C SER A 22 -1.91 -9.53 -5.60
N TYR A 23 -1.92 -8.35 -6.22
CA TYR A 23 -1.16 -7.20 -5.72
C TYR A 23 -1.71 -6.69 -4.39
N GLU A 24 -3.03 -6.68 -4.19
CA GLU A 24 -3.66 -6.37 -2.88
C GLU A 24 -3.20 -7.36 -1.79
N LEU A 25 -3.08 -8.65 -2.11
CA LEU A 25 -2.53 -9.65 -1.18
C LEU A 25 -1.04 -9.38 -0.89
N ASN A 26 -0.26 -9.01 -1.89
CA ASN A 26 1.15 -8.65 -1.71
C ASN A 26 1.32 -7.39 -0.85
N VAL A 27 0.45 -6.39 -0.99
CA VAL A 27 0.43 -5.20 -0.13
C VAL A 27 0.03 -5.56 1.30
N SER A 28 -0.93 -6.47 1.48
CA SER A 28 -1.29 -6.99 2.81
C SER A 28 -0.12 -7.69 3.49
N ASP A 29 0.60 -8.56 2.77
CA ASP A 29 1.78 -9.27 3.27
C ASP A 29 2.92 -8.30 3.64
N ALA A 30 3.13 -7.27 2.82
CA ALA A 30 4.08 -6.22 3.14
C ALA A 30 3.71 -5.47 4.42
N TYR A 31 2.46 -5.03 4.58
CA TYR A 31 2.02 -4.39 5.83
C TYR A 31 2.14 -5.32 7.04
N LEU A 32 1.82 -6.61 6.88
CA LEU A 32 1.98 -7.59 7.95
C LEU A 32 3.44 -7.66 8.42
N THR A 33 4.36 -7.85 7.50
CA THR A 33 5.79 -7.93 7.85
C THR A 33 6.36 -6.61 8.36
N MET A 34 5.88 -5.46 7.87
CA MET A 34 6.23 -4.14 8.42
C MET A 34 5.72 -4.00 9.86
N SER A 35 4.48 -4.39 10.15
CA SER A 35 3.90 -4.26 11.49
C SER A 35 4.68 -5.06 12.53
N TYR A 36 5.05 -6.30 12.20
CA TYR A 36 5.77 -7.18 13.12
C TYR A 36 7.27 -6.88 13.21
N TYR A 37 7.83 -6.07 12.30
CA TYR A 37 9.23 -5.65 12.37
C TYR A 37 9.48 -4.63 13.48
N TYR A 38 8.49 -3.82 13.84
CA TYR A 38 8.62 -2.78 14.86
C TYR A 38 8.14 -3.20 16.26
N ASP A 39 7.80 -4.48 16.45
CA ASP A 39 7.26 -5.02 17.72
C ASP A 39 8.35 -5.27 18.79
N GLU A 40 9.64 -5.03 18.49
CA GLU A 40 10.71 -5.18 19.47
C GLU A 40 10.93 -3.88 20.28
N GLU A 41 10.39 -3.89 21.50
CA GLU A 41 10.75 -3.13 22.71
C GLU A 41 11.62 -1.87 22.52
N THR A 42 11.07 -0.75 21.99
CA THR A 42 11.03 0.57 22.67
C THR A 42 10.66 1.78 21.77
N GLU A 43 10.56 1.68 20.45
CA GLU A 43 10.22 2.84 19.59
C GLU A 43 9.34 2.48 18.38
N ALA A 44 8.17 1.89 18.63
CA ALA A 44 7.19 1.62 17.58
C ALA A 44 6.71 2.92 16.90
N PRO A 45 6.69 3.00 15.56
CA PRO A 45 6.20 4.18 14.88
C PRO A 45 4.72 4.46 15.16
N LEU A 46 4.33 5.73 15.29
CA LEU A 46 2.94 6.13 15.62
C LEU A 46 1.89 5.68 14.59
N TYR A 47 2.32 5.37 13.37
CA TYR A 47 1.46 4.90 12.28
C TYR A 47 1.35 3.37 12.22
N LEU A 48 1.97 2.63 13.14
CA LEU A 48 1.90 1.16 13.18
C LEU A 48 0.45 0.63 13.18
N PRO A 49 -0.51 1.21 13.95
CA PRO A 49 -1.91 0.77 13.89
C PRO A 49 -2.53 0.92 12.50
N PHE A 50 -2.09 1.91 11.71
CA PHE A 50 -2.56 2.05 10.34
C PHE A 50 -2.10 0.87 9.47
N PHE A 51 -0.85 0.40 9.62
CA PHE A 51 -0.38 -0.79 8.90
C PHE A 51 -1.19 -2.02 9.30
N GLU A 52 -1.41 -2.22 10.59
CA GLU A 52 -2.21 -3.34 11.11
C GLU A 52 -3.63 -3.36 10.54
N ASP A 53 -4.31 -2.20 10.54
CA ASP A 53 -5.62 -2.04 9.93
C ASP A 53 -5.59 -2.35 8.43
N GLN A 54 -4.54 -1.92 7.71
CA GLN A 54 -4.44 -2.16 6.27
C GLN A 54 -4.27 -3.64 5.93
N ILE A 55 -3.71 -4.49 6.81
CA ILE A 55 -3.54 -5.93 6.53
C ILE A 55 -4.88 -6.56 6.14
N GLU A 56 -5.89 -6.40 6.98
CA GLU A 56 -7.21 -7.02 6.76
C GLU A 56 -8.00 -6.27 5.69
N VAL A 57 -7.87 -4.95 5.61
CA VAL A 57 -8.51 -4.15 4.54
C VAL A 57 -8.05 -4.62 3.15
N LYS A 58 -6.74 -4.86 2.97
CA LYS A 58 -6.16 -5.28 1.69
C LYS A 58 -6.53 -6.72 1.33
N LYS A 59 -6.55 -7.63 2.32
CA LYS A 59 -7.10 -9.00 2.13
C LYS A 59 -8.56 -8.96 1.68
N GLU A 60 -9.36 -8.09 2.29
CA GLU A 60 -10.77 -7.95 1.93
C GLU A 60 -10.94 -7.35 0.53
N HIS A 61 -10.09 -6.40 0.11
CA HIS A 61 -10.11 -5.88 -1.26
C HIS A 61 -9.77 -6.97 -2.28
N ALA A 62 -8.74 -7.79 -2.01
CA ALA A 62 -8.41 -8.95 -2.84
C ALA A 62 -9.60 -9.91 -2.97
N LYS A 63 -10.27 -10.25 -1.86
CA LYS A 63 -11.48 -11.09 -1.88
C LYS A 63 -12.59 -10.47 -2.74
N GLN A 64 -12.78 -9.15 -2.69
CA GLN A 64 -13.78 -8.47 -3.52
C GLN A 64 -13.45 -8.56 -5.01
N PHE A 65 -12.19 -8.43 -5.42
CA PHE A 65 -11.78 -8.64 -6.81
C PHE A 65 -11.98 -10.10 -7.27
N ILE A 66 -11.64 -11.07 -6.42
CA ILE A 66 -11.85 -12.50 -6.71
C ILE A 66 -13.35 -12.82 -6.81
N THR A 67 -14.16 -12.23 -5.93
CA THR A 67 -15.62 -12.37 -5.95
C THR A 67 -16.19 -11.76 -7.22
N TYR A 68 -15.72 -10.58 -7.62
CA TYR A 68 -16.12 -9.95 -8.89
C TYR A 68 -15.84 -10.88 -10.08
N LEU A 69 -14.65 -11.50 -10.15
CA LEU A 69 -14.32 -12.48 -11.20
C LEU A 69 -15.28 -13.68 -11.19
N ARG A 70 -15.60 -14.20 -10.00
CA ARG A 70 -16.54 -15.33 -9.83
C ARG A 70 -17.94 -14.97 -10.33
N GLU A 71 -18.46 -13.81 -9.95
CA GLU A 71 -19.78 -13.32 -10.35
C GLU A 71 -19.90 -13.14 -11.87
N HIS A 72 -18.81 -12.76 -12.52
CA HIS A 72 -18.72 -12.62 -13.98
C HIS A 72 -18.26 -13.91 -14.68
N ARG A 73 -18.30 -15.06 -13.98
CA ARG A 73 -17.91 -16.40 -14.48
C ARG A 73 -16.54 -16.43 -15.16
N SER A 74 -15.64 -15.57 -14.69
CA SER A 74 -14.31 -15.39 -15.24
C SER A 74 -13.31 -16.31 -14.56
N LYS A 75 -12.29 -16.75 -15.30
CA LYS A 75 -11.22 -17.59 -14.77
C LYS A 75 -10.41 -16.83 -13.71
N ILE A 76 -10.27 -17.43 -12.53
CA ILE A 76 -9.42 -16.96 -11.43
C ILE A 76 -8.05 -17.61 -11.58
N CYS A 77 -7.03 -16.78 -11.80
CA CYS A 77 -5.62 -17.14 -11.95
C CYS A 77 -4.77 -16.02 -11.32
N LEU A 78 -4.61 -16.07 -10.01
CA LEU A 78 -3.79 -15.09 -9.30
C LEU A 78 -2.31 -15.36 -9.62
N PRO A 79 -1.58 -14.40 -10.23
CA PRO A 79 -0.15 -14.56 -10.45
C PRO A 79 0.59 -14.55 -9.11
N VAL A 80 1.73 -15.22 -9.05
CA VAL A 80 2.64 -15.10 -7.90
C VAL A 80 3.36 -13.76 -8.02
N ILE A 81 3.20 -12.90 -7.02
CA ILE A 81 3.94 -11.65 -6.90
C ILE A 81 4.93 -11.87 -5.75
N LYS A 82 6.22 -11.87 -6.08
CA LYS A 82 7.26 -12.00 -5.07
C LYS A 82 7.30 -10.70 -4.28
N ARG A 83 7.17 -10.80 -2.96
CA ARG A 83 7.52 -9.69 -2.05
C ARG A 83 8.98 -9.29 -2.35
N PRO A 84 9.31 -7.99 -2.38
CA PRO A 84 10.70 -7.56 -2.38
C PRO A 84 11.45 -8.25 -1.23
N ASP A 85 12.66 -8.74 -1.47
CA ASP A 85 13.52 -9.35 -0.43
C ASP A 85 13.98 -8.26 0.55
N ILE A 86 13.06 -7.82 1.41
CA ILE A 86 13.30 -6.85 2.47
C ILE A 86 13.32 -7.67 3.76
N ASP A 87 14.53 -7.99 4.22
CA ASP A 87 14.76 -8.61 5.52
C ASP A 87 14.75 -7.58 6.66
N ASN A 88 14.79 -6.28 6.31
CA ASN A 88 14.82 -5.16 7.24
C ASN A 88 14.03 -3.98 6.65
N TRP A 89 12.91 -3.60 7.28
CA TRP A 89 12.06 -2.48 6.85
C TRP A 89 12.65 -1.10 7.17
N GLY A 90 13.76 -1.07 7.91
CA GLY A 90 14.55 0.10 8.19
C GLY A 90 13.97 0.97 9.29
N THR A 91 14.34 2.24 9.28
CA THR A 91 13.79 3.26 10.18
C THR A 91 12.33 3.56 9.86
N GLY A 92 11.64 4.24 10.78
CA GLY A 92 10.24 4.61 10.57
C GLY A 92 9.99 5.40 9.28
N ILE A 93 10.93 6.23 8.82
CA ILE A 93 10.77 6.94 7.54
C ILE A 93 10.89 5.98 6.34
N GLN A 94 11.78 4.99 6.41
CA GLN A 94 12.01 4.01 5.34
C GLN A 94 10.80 3.09 5.14
N ALA A 95 10.12 2.70 6.22
CA ALA A 95 8.87 1.95 6.12
C ALA A 95 7.74 2.76 5.49
N ILE A 96 7.57 4.04 5.84
CA ILE A 96 6.56 4.89 5.20
C ILE A 96 6.85 5.06 3.71
N GLU A 97 8.11 5.27 3.32
CA GLU A 97 8.49 5.41 1.91
C GLU A 97 8.22 4.11 1.12
N SER A 98 8.50 2.96 1.73
CA SER A 98 8.16 1.65 1.16
C SER A 98 6.65 1.45 1.01
N ALA A 99 5.86 1.80 2.03
CA ALA A 99 4.41 1.74 1.99
C ALA A 99 3.83 2.68 0.90
N LEU A 100 4.37 3.89 0.76
CA LEU A 100 3.99 4.82 -0.31
C LEU A 100 4.29 4.24 -1.68
N GLN A 101 5.44 3.59 -1.89
CA GLN A 101 5.75 2.96 -3.16
C GLN A 101 4.75 1.86 -3.52
N LEU A 102 4.37 1.03 -2.54
CA LEU A 102 3.38 -0.03 -2.70
C LEU A 102 2.00 0.55 -3.06
N GLU A 103 1.54 1.55 -2.32
CA GLU A 103 0.22 2.18 -2.53
C GLU A 103 0.16 2.97 -3.83
N ASN A 104 1.24 3.63 -4.23
CA ASN A 104 1.32 4.34 -5.52
C ASN A 104 1.28 3.37 -6.70
N THR A 105 1.98 2.24 -6.61
CA THR A 105 1.90 1.18 -7.61
C THR A 105 0.49 0.62 -7.70
N LEU A 106 -0.15 0.32 -6.55
CA LEU A 106 -1.54 -0.15 -6.51
C LEU A 106 -2.50 0.88 -7.13
N ASN A 107 -2.35 2.16 -6.81
CA ASN A 107 -3.15 3.23 -7.40
C ASN A 107 -2.95 3.30 -8.92
N LYS A 108 -1.72 3.18 -9.42
CA LYS A 108 -1.45 3.13 -10.86
C LYS A 108 -2.16 1.94 -11.52
N LEU A 109 -2.04 0.74 -10.95
CA LEU A 109 -2.71 -0.46 -11.47
C LEU A 109 -4.24 -0.29 -11.53
N LEU A 110 -4.83 0.37 -10.53
CA LEU A 110 -6.27 0.69 -10.52
C LEU A 110 -6.64 1.69 -11.63
N GLN A 111 -5.84 2.73 -11.86
CA GLN A 111 -6.07 3.69 -12.95
C GLN A 111 -5.91 3.02 -14.32
N ASP A 112 -4.91 2.15 -14.48
CA ASP A 112 -4.69 1.40 -15.71
C ASP A 112 -5.88 0.47 -16.00
N LEU A 113 -6.42 -0.20 -14.97
CA LEU A 113 -7.63 -1.01 -15.12
C LEU A 113 -8.87 -0.16 -15.43
N MET A 114 -9.03 1.01 -14.82
CA MET A 114 -10.12 1.94 -15.16
C MET A 114 -10.09 2.35 -16.64
N ASN A 115 -8.90 2.69 -17.13
CA ASN A 115 -8.72 3.05 -18.55
C ASN A 115 -9.05 1.87 -19.46
N LEU A 116 -8.57 0.68 -19.10
CA LEU A 116 -8.82 -0.55 -19.85
C LEU A 116 -10.31 -0.92 -19.88
N ALA A 117 -11.00 -0.84 -18.74
CA ALA A 117 -12.43 -1.07 -18.62
C ALA A 117 -13.23 -0.08 -19.47
N SER A 118 -12.81 1.19 -19.49
CA SER A 118 -13.41 2.23 -20.34
C SER A 118 -13.27 1.90 -21.83
N GLN A 119 -12.06 1.55 -22.27
CA GLN A 119 -11.77 1.17 -23.66
C GLN A 119 -12.58 -0.06 -24.11
N ASN A 120 -12.80 -1.03 -23.22
CA ASN A 120 -13.55 -2.26 -23.51
C ASN A 120 -15.08 -2.12 -23.26
N SER A 121 -15.54 -0.91 -22.92
CA SER A 121 -16.95 -0.63 -22.59
C SER A 121 -17.49 -1.58 -21.50
N GLU A 122 -16.74 -1.72 -20.40
CA GLU A 122 -17.09 -2.52 -19.23
C GLU A 122 -17.61 -1.62 -18.10
N THR A 123 -18.87 -1.20 -18.25
CA THR A 123 -19.53 -0.26 -17.34
C THR A 123 -19.62 -0.78 -15.92
N ASP A 124 -19.84 -2.08 -15.74
CA ASP A 124 -19.99 -2.69 -14.42
C ASP A 124 -18.66 -2.72 -13.68
N LEU A 125 -17.57 -3.01 -14.39
CA LEU A 125 -16.21 -2.96 -13.83
C LEU A 125 -15.84 -1.52 -13.44
N LEU A 126 -16.14 -0.54 -14.29
CA LEU A 126 -15.93 0.88 -13.97
C LEU A 126 -16.68 1.30 -12.71
N SER A 127 -17.93 0.86 -12.55
CA SER A 127 -18.72 1.15 -11.35
C SER A 127 -18.11 0.52 -10.10
N PHE A 128 -17.71 -0.75 -10.21
CA PHE A 128 -17.07 -1.50 -9.14
C PHE A 128 -15.75 -0.86 -8.67
N LEU A 129 -14.94 -0.32 -9.59
CA LEU A 129 -13.61 0.24 -9.27
C LEU A 129 -13.64 1.57 -8.51
N LYS A 130 -14.70 2.38 -8.69
CA LYS A 130 -14.81 3.73 -8.08
C LYS A 130 -14.61 3.74 -6.56
N LYS A 131 -15.09 2.71 -5.85
CA LYS A 131 -14.95 2.61 -4.38
C LYS A 131 -13.49 2.44 -3.93
N PHE A 132 -12.64 1.83 -4.75
CA PHE A 132 -11.23 1.60 -4.42
C PHE A 132 -10.40 2.86 -4.62
N LEU A 133 -10.67 3.63 -5.68
CA LEU A 133 -9.97 4.90 -5.93
C LEU A 133 -10.09 5.90 -4.78
N ALA A 134 -11.30 6.01 -4.21
CA ALA A 134 -11.52 6.89 -3.07
C ALA A 134 -10.73 6.45 -1.83
N LYS A 135 -10.60 5.14 -1.60
CA LYS A 135 -9.80 4.58 -0.50
C LYS A 135 -8.30 4.80 -0.74
N GLN A 136 -7.82 4.53 -1.95
CA GLN A 136 -6.41 4.74 -2.30
C GLN A 136 -5.96 6.18 -2.12
N LYS A 137 -6.79 7.15 -2.53
CA LYS A 137 -6.48 8.57 -2.30
C LYS A 137 -6.34 8.89 -0.81
N ARG A 138 -7.18 8.30 0.06
CA ARG A 138 -7.09 8.50 1.52
C ARG A 138 -5.82 7.88 2.09
N ASN A 139 -5.50 6.63 1.69
CA ASN A 139 -4.31 5.93 2.15
C ASN A 139 -3.02 6.68 1.78
N ILE A 140 -2.89 7.09 0.51
CA ILE A 140 -1.71 7.82 0.03
C ILE A 140 -1.56 9.15 0.79
N ASN A 141 -2.64 9.93 0.89
CA ASN A 141 -2.60 11.20 1.62
C ASN A 141 -2.20 11.02 3.09
N TYR A 142 -2.70 9.97 3.76
CA TYR A 142 -2.32 9.68 5.14
C TYR A 142 -0.83 9.37 5.26
N LEU A 143 -0.30 8.49 4.39
CA LEU A 143 1.11 8.14 4.40
C LEU A 143 2.02 9.33 4.06
N GLU A 144 1.63 10.20 3.12
CA GLU A 144 2.36 11.43 2.80
C GLU A 144 2.41 12.40 3.99
N TYR A 145 1.31 12.49 4.73
CA TYR A 145 1.25 13.25 5.99
C TYR A 145 2.21 12.65 7.03
N GLN A 146 2.16 11.33 7.27
CA GLN A 146 3.05 10.65 8.22
C GLN A 146 4.53 10.81 7.83
N ARG A 147 4.86 10.70 6.53
CA ARG A 147 6.21 10.96 6.02
C ARG A 147 6.70 12.36 6.34
N SER A 148 5.83 13.35 6.16
CA SER A 148 6.16 14.76 6.41
C SER A 148 6.35 15.02 7.90
N TYR A 149 5.51 14.41 8.75
CA TYR A 149 5.61 14.49 10.19
C TYR A 149 6.90 13.85 10.72
N GLN A 150 7.22 12.64 10.27
CA GLN A 150 8.46 11.96 10.66
C GLN A 150 9.71 12.77 10.27
N LYS A 151 9.74 13.36 9.06
CA LYS A 151 10.85 14.23 8.63
C LYS A 151 11.04 15.46 9.52
N GLU A 152 9.96 16.01 10.08
CA GLU A 152 10.06 17.14 11.00
C GLU A 152 10.54 16.70 12.39
N LEU A 153 10.08 15.53 12.88
CA LEU A 153 10.59 14.95 14.12
C LEU A 153 12.11 14.71 14.04
N ASP A 154 12.58 14.07 12.97
CA ASP A 154 14.00 13.78 12.77
C ASP A 154 14.84 15.08 12.80
N ARG A 155 14.34 16.16 12.18
CA ARG A 155 14.99 17.49 12.19
C ARG A 155 15.04 18.14 13.57
N LEU A 156 14.01 17.95 14.39
CA LEU A 156 13.97 18.51 15.74
C LEU A 156 14.94 17.75 16.66
N THR A 157 14.96 16.43 16.57
CA THR A 157 15.91 15.58 17.31
C THR A 157 17.36 15.90 16.94
N GLU A 158 17.67 16.11 15.65
CA GLU A 158 19.01 16.54 15.22
C GLU A 158 19.42 17.88 15.85
N LYS A 159 18.50 18.86 15.94
CA LYS A 159 18.78 20.17 16.55
C LYS A 159 19.05 20.08 18.04
N GLU A 160 18.30 19.27 18.78
CA GLU A 160 18.51 19.03 20.21
C GLU A 160 19.86 18.35 20.47
N VAL A 161 20.22 17.32 19.69
CA VAL A 161 21.54 16.66 19.80
C VAL A 161 22.70 17.63 19.52
N THR A 162 22.52 18.60 18.61
CA THR A 162 23.55 19.62 18.33
C THR A 162 23.66 20.70 19.40
N SER A 163 22.60 20.99 20.16
CA SER A 163 22.63 21.99 21.24
C SER A 163 23.17 21.44 22.56
N GLU A 164 23.11 20.12 22.77
CA GLU A 164 23.52 19.45 24.01
C GLU A 164 25.00 19.05 24.09
N LYS A 165 25.83 19.20 23.04
CA LYS A 165 27.29 18.94 23.15
C LYS A 165 28.02 20.16 23.75
N PRO A 166 28.48 20.14 25.03
CA PRO A 166 29.32 21.19 25.58
C PRO A 166 30.78 20.91 25.16
N GLY A 167 31.54 21.96 24.89
CA GLY A 167 32.94 21.84 24.46
C GLY A 167 33.83 21.17 25.49
N GLU A 168 34.15 19.89 25.28
CA GLU A 168 35.40 19.31 25.77
C GLU A 168 36.54 19.74 24.83
N ALA A 169 37.12 20.90 25.12
CA ALA A 169 38.43 21.25 24.61
C ALA A 169 39.25 21.95 25.72
N SER A 170 39.92 21.08 26.47
CA SER A 170 41.29 21.25 26.96
C SER A 170 41.56 22.43 27.89
N GLY A 171 41.64 22.11 29.18
CA GLY A 171 42.72 22.66 29.99
C GLY A 171 44.07 22.35 29.34
N LYS A 172 44.94 23.35 29.29
CA LYS A 172 46.39 23.15 29.45
C LYS A 172 46.92 24.33 30.24
N GLU A 173 47.48 23.95 31.38
CA GLU A 173 48.35 24.72 32.26
C GLU A 173 49.49 25.38 31.47
N ALA A 174 49.78 26.65 31.79
CA ALA A 174 51.10 27.22 32.09
C ALA A 174 51.00 28.73 32.20
#